data_AF-A0A1M6FN28-F1
#
_entry.id   AF-A0A1M6FN28-F1
#
_cell.length_a   1.000
_cell.length_b   1.000
_cell.length_c   1.000
_cell.angle_alpha   90.00
_cell.angle_beta   90.00
_cell.angle_gamma   90.00
#
_symmetry.space_group_name_H-M   'P 1'
#
loop_
_entity.id
_entity.type
_entity.pdbx_description
1 polymer ?
#
loop_
_entity_poly.entity_id
_entity_poly.type
_entity_poly.pdbx_seq_one_letter_code
_entity_poly.pdbx_strand_id
1 'polypeptide(L)'
;MNVIKVKQCSTCGTPFNCGDTLEGTKCWCNDFPPIFVPTTVVDCLCPECFKQACSVKIDEYVNTITPDTAKENKAKDLPKAENLIEGIDYYLEDGKYVFKTWFHLKRGYCCENGCRHCPYKQEIK
;
A
#
# COMPACT_ATOMS: atom_id res chain seq x y z
N MET A 1 -11.51 17.56 -15.05
CA MET A 1 -12.21 16.51 -14.28
C MET A 1 -12.11 15.21 -15.06
N ASN A 2 -11.45 14.19 -14.53
CA ASN A 2 -11.43 12.88 -15.19
C ASN A 2 -12.77 12.20 -14.96
N VAL A 3 -13.64 12.20 -15.96
CA VAL A 3 -14.92 11.50 -15.89
C VAL A 3 -14.70 9.99 -15.69
N ILE A 4 -15.58 9.34 -14.92
CA ILE A 4 -15.58 7.87 -14.75
C ILE A 4 -15.71 7.21 -16.13
N LYS A 5 -14.80 6.29 -16.42
CA LYS A 5 -14.83 5.43 -17.61
C LYS A 5 -14.77 3.98 -17.18
N VAL A 6 -15.56 3.14 -17.86
CA VAL A 6 -15.42 1.68 -17.74
C VAL A 6 -14.18 1.27 -18.53
N LYS A 7 -13.27 0.55 -17.87
CA LYS A 7 -12.06 -0.04 -18.45
C LYS A 7 -12.05 -1.54 -18.18
N GLN A 8 -11.27 -2.30 -18.94
CA GLN A 8 -11.03 -3.71 -18.67
C GLN A 8 -9.66 -3.90 -18.03
N CYS A 9 -9.59 -4.79 -17.04
CA CYS A 9 -8.33 -5.09 -16.38
C CYS A 9 -7.41 -5.93 -17.28
N SER A 10 -6.16 -5.49 -17.48
CA SER A 10 -5.15 -6.25 -18.23
C SER A 10 -4.80 -7.61 -17.61
N THR A 11 -5.00 -7.77 -16.29
CA THR A 11 -4.63 -9.00 -15.56
C THR A 11 -5.76 -10.01 -15.50
N CYS A 12 -6.98 -9.60 -15.15
CA CYS A 12 -8.10 -10.51 -14.92
C CYS A 12 -9.28 -10.33 -15.88
N GLY A 13 -9.25 -9.34 -16.78
CA GLY A 13 -10.33 -9.05 -17.74
C GLY A 13 -11.58 -8.41 -17.14
N THR A 14 -11.67 -8.28 -15.81
CA THR A 14 -12.87 -7.73 -15.14
C THR A 14 -13.06 -6.25 -15.51
N PRO A 15 -14.28 -5.83 -15.90
CA PRO A 15 -14.58 -4.42 -16.14
C PRO A 15 -14.59 -3.65 -14.81
N PHE A 16 -14.04 -2.44 -14.80
CA PHE A 16 -13.98 -1.59 -13.62
C PHE A 16 -14.09 -0.11 -13.99
N ASN A 17 -14.50 0.70 -13.00
CA ASN A 17 -14.62 2.14 -13.15
C ASN A 17 -13.29 2.83 -12.81
N CYS A 18 -12.80 3.68 -13.71
CA CYS A 18 -11.57 4.46 -13.56
C CYS A 18 -11.86 5.93 -13.84
N GLY A 19 -11.62 6.80 -12.86
CA GLY A 19 -11.86 8.26 -12.95
C GLY A 19 -12.34 8.85 -11.63
N ASP A 20 -12.40 10.18 -11.56
CA ASP A 20 -12.96 10.91 -10.44
C ASP A 20 -14.48 10.85 -10.49
N THR A 21 -15.12 10.74 -9.33
CA THR A 21 -16.59 10.83 -9.25
C THR A 21 -17.08 12.24 -9.61
N LEU A 22 -18.33 12.35 -10.05
CA LEU A 22 -18.95 13.63 -10.44
C LEU A 22 -19.02 14.62 -9.26
N GLU A 23 -19.03 14.12 -8.02
CA GLU A 23 -19.06 14.91 -6.79
C GLU A 23 -17.66 15.35 -6.32
N GLY A 24 -16.61 15.07 -7.09
CA GLY A 24 -15.23 15.41 -6.72
C GLY A 24 -14.61 14.46 -5.69
N THR A 25 -15.25 13.32 -5.38
CA THR A 25 -14.62 12.25 -4.61
C THR A 25 -13.48 11.65 -5.43
N LYS A 26 -12.28 11.72 -4.87
CA LYS A 26 -11.01 11.24 -5.43
C LYS A 26 -11.16 9.78 -5.90
N CYS A 27 -10.65 9.46 -7.10
CA CYS A 27 -10.61 8.07 -7.60
C CYS A 27 -10.04 7.10 -6.55
N TRP A 28 -10.59 5.88 -6.46
CA TRP A 28 -10.17 4.84 -5.50
C TRP A 28 -8.67 4.55 -5.50
N CYS A 29 -7.98 4.76 -6.63
CA CYS A 29 -6.55 4.53 -6.74
C CYS A 29 -5.71 5.48 -5.88
N ASN A 30 -6.26 6.63 -5.47
CA ASN A 30 -5.59 7.59 -4.59
C ASN A 30 -5.45 7.09 -3.14
N ASP A 31 -6.19 6.05 -2.77
CA ASP A 31 -6.09 5.46 -1.43
C ASP A 31 -4.79 4.65 -1.26
N PHE A 32 -4.23 4.18 -2.37
CA PHE A 32 -3.06 3.34 -2.40
C PHE A 32 -1.76 4.16 -2.35
N PRO A 33 -0.71 3.64 -1.70
CA PRO A 33 0.58 4.33 -1.65
C PRO A 33 1.15 4.51 -3.06
N PRO A 34 1.83 5.64 -3.34
CA PRO A 34 2.47 5.92 -4.63
C PRO A 34 3.79 5.14 -4.78
N ILE A 35 3.77 3.85 -4.44
CA ILE A 35 4.90 2.92 -4.59
C ILE A 35 4.95 2.32 -6.00
N PHE A 36 3.82 2.36 -6.71
CA PHE A 36 3.73 1.90 -8.08
C PHE A 36 4.04 3.07 -9.02
N VAL A 37 5.24 3.07 -9.60
CA VAL A 37 5.54 3.89 -10.77
C VAL A 37 5.26 3.00 -11.99
N PRO A 38 4.17 3.22 -12.75
CA PRO A 38 3.97 2.46 -13.97
C PRO A 38 5.17 2.75 -14.88
N THR A 39 5.92 1.71 -15.22
CA THR A 39 6.87 1.77 -16.34
C THR A 39 6.09 2.02 -17.64
N THR A 40 6.78 2.34 -18.73
CA THR A 40 6.27 2.90 -20.02
C THR A 40 5.09 2.18 -20.69
N VAL A 41 4.59 1.08 -20.13
CA VAL A 41 3.32 0.43 -20.45
C VAL A 41 2.41 0.52 -19.23
N VAL A 42 1.46 1.46 -19.21
CA VAL A 42 0.48 1.56 -18.12
C VAL A 42 -0.61 0.51 -18.36
N ASP A 43 -0.49 -0.64 -17.71
CA ASP A 43 -1.57 -1.62 -17.65
C ASP A 43 -2.75 -1.09 -16.83
N CYS A 44 -3.97 -1.20 -17.37
CA CYS A 44 -5.17 -0.84 -16.64
C CYS A 44 -5.49 -1.95 -15.64
N LEU A 45 -5.35 -1.69 -14.35
CA LEU A 45 -5.65 -2.66 -13.29
C LEU A 45 -6.95 -2.30 -12.57
N CYS A 46 -7.82 -3.30 -12.38
CA CYS A 46 -8.97 -3.14 -11.49
C CYS A 46 -8.50 -2.97 -10.03
N PRO A 47 -9.37 -2.52 -9.11
CA PRO A 47 -8.99 -2.28 -7.72
C PRO A 47 -8.28 -3.46 -7.04
N GLU A 48 -8.75 -4.69 -7.30
CA GLU A 48 -8.17 -5.90 -6.69
C GLU A 48 -6.79 -6.22 -7.26
N CYS A 49 -6.64 -6.22 -8.58
CA CYS A 49 -5.34 -6.47 -9.21
C CYS A 49 -4.33 -5.35 -8.90
N PHE A 50 -4.79 -4.10 -8.80
CA PHE A 50 -3.95 -2.98 -8.39
C PHE A 50 -3.48 -3.13 -6.94
N LYS A 51 -4.40 -3.47 -6.03
CA LYS A 51 -4.07 -3.80 -4.63
C LYS A 51 -3.03 -4.90 -4.54
N GLN A 52 -3.20 -5.97 -5.31
CA GLN A 52 -2.23 -7.08 -5.35
C GLN A 52 -0.87 -6.61 -5.87
N ALA A 53 -0.83 -5.85 -6.96
CA ALA A 53 0.40 -5.29 -7.52
C ALA A 53 1.13 -4.37 -6.52
N CYS A 54 0.39 -3.50 -5.83
CA CYS A 54 0.91 -2.68 -4.74
C CYS A 54 1.45 -3.55 -3.60
N SER A 55 0.71 -4.57 -3.16
CA SER A 55 1.15 -5.46 -2.08
C SER A 55 2.45 -6.17 -2.42
N VAL A 56 2.62 -6.65 -3.66
CA VAL A 56 3.87 -7.28 -4.10
C VAL A 56 5.04 -6.30 -4.05
N LYS A 57 4.85 -5.08 -4.59
CA LYS A 57 5.90 -4.05 -4.57
C LYS A 57 6.28 -3.60 -3.16
N ILE A 58 5.30 -3.53 -2.27
CA ILE A 58 5.51 -3.22 -0.86
C ILE A 58 6.31 -4.33 -0.18
N ASP A 59 6.00 -5.59 -0.47
CA ASP A 59 6.74 -6.73 0.08
C ASP A 59 8.20 -6.73 -0.40
N GLU A 60 8.42 -6.53 -1.70
CA GLU A 60 9.77 -6.34 -2.27
C GLU A 60 10.53 -5.22 -1.56
N TYR A 61 9.90 -4.07 -1.33
CA TYR A 61 10.52 -2.96 -0.60
C TYR A 61 10.82 -3.33 0.86
N VAL A 62 9.86 -3.90 1.58
CA VAL A 62 10.01 -4.32 2.97
C VAL A 62 11.15 -5.32 3.13
N ASN A 63 11.31 -6.25 2.20
CA ASN A 63 12.39 -7.25 2.22
C ASN A 63 13.79 -6.62 2.07
N THR A 64 13.90 -5.39 1.54
CA THR A 64 15.16 -4.64 1.49
C THR A 64 15.45 -3.85 2.77
N ILE A 65 14.49 -3.74 3.68
CA ILE A 65 14.63 -2.97 4.91
C ILE A 65 15.23 -3.83 6.02
N THR A 66 16.25 -3.29 6.68
CA THR A 66 16.84 -3.85 7.89
C THR A 66 16.57 -2.92 9.06
N PRO A 67 16.75 -3.36 10.31
CA PRO A 67 16.57 -2.51 11.49
C PRO A 67 17.44 -1.24 11.49
N ASP A 68 18.60 -1.32 10.83
CA ASP A 68 19.53 -0.21 10.65
C ASP A 68 18.99 0.80 9.62
N THR A 69 18.57 0.32 8.44
CA THR A 69 18.06 1.18 7.36
C THR A 69 16.62 1.62 7.55
N ALA A 70 15.88 1.00 8.48
CA ALA A 70 14.46 1.30 8.73
C ALA A 70 14.24 2.75 9.16
N LYS A 71 15.18 3.41 9.84
CA LYS A 71 15.03 4.83 10.25
C LYS A 71 15.09 5.80 9.06
N GLU A 72 15.79 5.41 8.00
CA GLU A 72 15.98 6.20 6.78
C GLU A 72 15.08 5.74 5.63
N ASN A 73 14.13 4.84 5.92
CA ASN A 73 13.18 4.37 4.92
C ASN A 73 12.39 5.54 4.29
N LYS A 74 12.06 5.42 3.00
CA LYS A 74 11.34 6.43 2.22
C LYS A 74 9.82 6.38 2.44
N ALA A 75 9.30 5.31 3.03
CA ALA A 75 7.87 5.18 3.28
C ALA A 75 7.36 6.19 4.32
N LYS A 76 8.22 6.66 5.23
CA LYS A 76 7.90 7.71 6.21
C LYS A 76 7.60 9.07 5.56
N ASP A 77 8.14 9.31 4.36
CA ASP A 77 8.00 10.56 3.61
C ASP A 77 6.79 10.53 2.65
N LEU A 78 6.11 9.38 2.55
CA LEU A 78 4.92 9.24 1.72
C LEU A 78 3.75 10.03 2.30
N PRO A 79 2.84 10.56 1.45
CA PRO A 79 1.62 11.18 1.93
C PRO A 79 0.86 10.19 2.80
N LYS A 80 0.43 10.63 3.98
CA LYS A 80 -0.41 9.83 4.86
C LYS A 80 -1.73 9.59 4.16
N ALA A 81 -1.97 8.34 3.76
CA ALA A 81 -3.27 7.90 3.31
C ALA A 81 -4.29 8.14 4.44
N GLU A 82 -5.44 8.70 4.08
CA GLU A 82 -6.53 8.97 5.03
C GLU A 82 -7.14 7.65 5.54
N ASN A 83 -7.09 6.59 4.72
CA ASN A 83 -7.60 5.26 5.04
C ASN A 83 -6.48 4.21 5.13
N LEU A 84 -6.75 3.18 5.95
CA LEU A 84 -5.90 2.01 6.07
C LEU A 84 -6.45 0.89 5.20
N ILE A 85 -5.59 0.29 4.38
CA ILE A 85 -6.00 -0.76 3.44
C ILE A 85 -5.69 -2.13 4.04
N GLU A 86 -6.72 -2.94 4.25
CA GLU A 86 -6.56 -4.35 4.64
C GLU A 86 -5.73 -5.09 3.57
N GLY A 87 -4.79 -5.93 3.97
CA GLY A 87 -3.83 -6.62 3.11
C GLY A 87 -2.55 -5.81 2.84
N ILE A 88 -2.57 -4.48 2.98
CA ILE A 88 -1.40 -3.61 2.82
C ILE A 88 -0.91 -3.12 4.19
N ASP A 89 -1.79 -2.43 4.92
CA ASP A 89 -1.47 -1.80 6.21
C ASP A 89 -1.71 -2.75 7.39
N TYR A 90 -2.73 -3.58 7.31
CA TYR A 90 -3.10 -4.53 8.35
C TYR A 90 -3.81 -5.75 7.77
N TYR A 91 -4.03 -6.77 8.58
CA TYR A 91 -5.01 -7.84 8.32
C TYR A 91 -5.77 -8.15 9.62
N LEU A 92 -6.93 -8.77 9.51
CA LEU A 92 -7.69 -9.24 10.67
C LEU A 92 -7.25 -10.66 11.05
N GLU A 93 -6.87 -10.84 12.32
CA GLU A 93 -6.54 -12.12 12.94
C GLU A 93 -7.38 -12.22 14.21
N ASP A 94 -8.29 -13.21 14.30
CA ASP A 94 -9.18 -13.39 15.46
C ASP A 94 -10.01 -12.12 15.81
N GLY A 95 -10.47 -11.39 14.79
CA GLY A 95 -11.20 -10.12 14.97
C GLY A 95 -10.35 -8.95 15.47
N LYS A 96 -9.03 -9.10 15.56
CA LYS A 96 -8.09 -8.05 15.96
C LYS A 96 -7.29 -7.56 14.76
N TYR A 97 -6.99 -6.27 14.75
CA TYR A 97 -6.13 -5.65 13.74
C TYR A 97 -4.67 -6.03 13.98
N VAL A 98 -4.06 -6.68 13.00
CA VAL A 98 -2.63 -6.96 12.98
C VAL A 98 -1.97 -6.10 11.91
N PHE A 99 -1.27 -5.05 12.36
CA PHE A 99 -0.56 -4.12 11.47
C PHE A 99 0.66 -4.79 10.83
N LYS A 100 0.83 -4.59 9.52
CA LYS A 100 1.95 -5.11 8.73
C LYS A 100 3.16 -4.18 8.81
N THR A 101 4.32 -4.65 8.37
CA THR A 101 5.59 -3.91 8.39
C THR A 101 5.49 -2.55 7.68
N TRP A 102 4.77 -2.49 6.56
CA TRP A 102 4.55 -1.26 5.80
C TRP A 102 3.91 -0.13 6.61
N PHE A 103 2.91 -0.46 7.43
CA PHE A 103 2.26 0.51 8.31
C PHE A 103 3.27 1.12 9.29
N HIS A 104 4.14 0.30 9.86
CA HIS A 104 5.19 0.76 10.76
C HIS A 104 6.27 1.58 10.05
N LEU A 105 6.62 1.26 8.80
CA LEU A 105 7.56 2.07 8.01
C LEU A 105 7.00 3.46 7.71
N LYS A 106 5.72 3.56 7.33
CA LYS A 106 5.01 4.83 7.17
C LYS A 106 4.96 5.66 8.46
N ARG A 107 4.89 5.00 9.62
CA ARG A 107 4.97 5.68 10.92
C ARG A 107 6.34 6.33 11.16
N GLY A 108 7.42 5.72 10.63
CA GLY A 108 8.76 6.30 10.66
C GLY A 108 9.56 6.07 11.96
N TYR A 109 8.99 5.43 12.98
CA TYR A 109 9.68 5.15 14.25
C TYR A 109 9.14 3.90 14.98
N CYS A 110 9.96 3.37 15.91
CA CYS A 110 9.57 2.29 16.82
C CYS A 110 8.76 2.83 18.00
N CYS A 111 7.61 2.23 18.30
CA CYS A 111 6.77 2.62 19.43
C CYS A 111 7.03 1.80 20.71
N GLU A 112 8.03 0.91 20.70
CA GLU A 112 8.49 0.10 21.85
C GLU A 112 7.47 -0.90 22.45
N ASN A 113 6.22 -0.93 21.96
CA ASN A 113 5.16 -1.87 22.35
C ASN A 113 5.35 -3.32 21.87
N GLY A 114 6.52 -3.70 21.36
CA GLY A 114 6.78 -5.08 20.93
C GLY A 114 5.94 -5.59 19.76
N CYS A 115 5.59 -4.74 18.78
CA CYS A 115 4.79 -5.13 17.62
C CYS A 115 5.40 -6.30 16.83
N ARG A 116 4.55 -7.25 16.41
CA ARG A 116 4.93 -8.48 15.67
C ARG A 116 5.69 -8.20 14.37
N HIS A 117 5.29 -7.17 13.64
CA HIS A 117 5.85 -6.81 12.33
C HIS A 117 6.72 -5.55 12.38
N CYS A 118 7.40 -5.30 13.51
CA CYS A 118 8.19 -4.08 13.69
C CYS A 118 9.50 -4.12 12.87
N PRO A 119 9.70 -3.23 11.88
CA PRO A 119 10.93 -3.20 11.07
C PRO A 119 12.15 -2.65 11.80
N TYR A 120 11.95 -2.02 12.96
CA TYR A 120 13.00 -1.33 13.72
C TYR A 120 13.65 -2.19 14.81
N LYS A 121 13.07 -3.36 15.11
CA LYS A 121 13.67 -4.25 16.10
C LYS A 121 14.81 -5.01 15.46
N GLN A 122 15.97 -4.99 16.09
CA GLN A 122 17.00 -5.96 15.79
C GLN A 122 16.50 -7.32 16.25
N GLU A 123 16.19 -8.20 15.30
CA GLU A 123 16.09 -9.63 15.61
C GLU A 123 17.47 -10.05 16.10
N ILE A 124 17.64 -10.15 17.42
CA ILE A 124 18.78 -10.87 17.99
C ILE A 124 18.52 -12.34 17.65
N LYS A 125 19.12 -12.80 16.56
CA LYS A 125 19.24 -14.23 16.25
C LYS A 125 20.22 -14.89 17.19
#